data_AF-A0A962TQN6-F1
#
_entry.id   AF-A0A962TQN6-F1
#
_cell.length_a   1.000
_cell.length_b   1.000
_cell.length_c   1.000
_cell.angle_alpha   90.00
_cell.angle_beta   90.00
_cell.angle_gamma   90.00
#
_symmetry.space_group_name_H-M   'P 1'
#
loop_
_entity.id
_entity.type
_entity.pdbx_description
1 polymer ?
#
loop_
_entity_poly.entity_id
_entity_poly.type
_entity_poly.pdbx_seq_one_letter_code
_entity_poly.pdbx_strand_id
1 'polypeptide(L)'
;MAVATVVLFGTLGMFIYPLMQSLLLHWPDHLMGIYTGATIHEVAQVVAASHAMGEGVTGVAVITKLTRVLLLAPFLIVLSVFLQRKN
;
A
#
# COMPACT_ATOMS: atom_id res chain seq x y z
N MET A 1 1.05 -21.21 -0.73
CA MET A 1 1.59 -20.59 0.51
C MET A 1 1.92 -19.10 0.36
N ALA A 2 2.22 -18.58 -0.84
CA ALA A 2 2.54 -17.15 -1.03
C ALA A 2 1.39 -16.18 -0.67
N VAL A 3 0.13 -16.49 -1.01
CA VAL A 3 -1.00 -15.60 -0.68
C VAL A 3 -1.26 -15.55 0.82
N ALA A 4 -1.14 -16.69 1.52
CA ALA A 4 -1.36 -16.76 2.96
C ALA A 4 -0.32 -15.93 3.73
N THR A 5 0.96 -15.97 3.35
CA THR A 5 2.01 -15.16 3.98
C THR A 5 1.80 -13.67 3.74
N VAL A 6 1.40 -13.27 2.52
CA VAL A 6 1.07 -11.87 2.20
C VAL A 6 -0.05 -11.34 3.09
N VAL A 7 -1.13 -12.10 3.25
CA VAL A 7 -2.26 -11.71 4.11
C VAL A 7 -1.83 -11.64 5.58
N LEU A 8 -1.05 -12.61 6.06
CA LEU A 8 -0.54 -12.65 7.44
C LEU A 8 0.30 -11.41 7.77
N PHE A 9 1.27 -11.07 6.92
CA PHE A 9 2.10 -9.88 7.09
C PHE A 9 1.30 -8.59 6.94
N GLY A 10 0.30 -8.55 6.05
CA GLY A 10 -0.61 -7.41 5.94
C GLY A 10 -1.46 -7.19 7.19
N THR A 11 -1.96 -8.27 7.79
CA THR A 11 -2.73 -8.21 9.05
C THR A 11 -1.85 -7.78 10.21
N LEU A 12 -0.61 -8.29 10.29
CA LEU A 12 0.36 -7.81 11.28
C LEU A 12 0.69 -6.33 11.08
N GLY A 13 0.91 -5.91 9.83
CA GLY A 13 1.18 -4.52 9.47
C GLY A 13 0.06 -3.56 9.90
N MET A 14 -1.19 -4.02 9.84
CA MET A 14 -2.35 -3.23 10.28
C MET A 14 -2.26 -2.79 11.75
N PHE A 15 -1.66 -3.60 12.62
CA PHE A 15 -1.45 -3.24 14.03
C PHE A 15 -0.09 -2.58 14.26
N ILE A 16 0.95 -3.05 13.57
CA ILE A 16 2.33 -2.58 13.78
C ILE A 16 2.49 -1.13 13.32
N TYR A 17 1.93 -0.72 12.18
CA TYR A 17 2.15 0.64 11.67
C TYR A 17 1.55 1.74 12.55
N PRO A 18 0.30 1.62 13.04
CA PRO A 18 -0.24 2.59 14.00
C PRO A 18 0.57 2.66 15.29
N LEU A 19 1.02 1.51 15.81
CA LEU A 19 1.89 1.46 16.99
C LEU A 19 3.24 2.14 16.73
N MET A 20 3.85 1.91 15.56
CA MET A 20 5.11 2.55 15.20
C MET A 20 4.97 4.07 15.04
N GLN A 21 3.87 4.54 14.47
CA GLN A 21 3.63 5.98 14.31
C GLN A 21 3.42 6.68 15.65
N SER A 22 2.64 6.07 16.56
CA SER A 22 2.34 6.67 17.86
C SER A 22 3.50 6.58 18.86
N LEU A 23 4.33 5.54 18.80
CA LEU A 23 5.39 5.32 19.79
C LEU A 23 6.80 5.68 19.31
N LEU A 24 7.15 5.50 18.03
CA LEU A 24 8.55 5.46 17.59
C LEU A 24 8.93 6.56 16.61
N LEU A 25 8.09 6.83 15.59
CA LEU A 25 8.57 7.53 14.40
C LEU A 25 8.05 8.96 14.25
N HIS A 26 6.87 9.31 14.79
CA HIS A 26 6.26 10.66 14.68
C HIS A 26 6.49 11.29 13.29
N TRP A 27 6.38 10.49 12.23
CA TRP A 27 6.68 10.94 10.89
C TRP A 27 5.55 11.85 10.39
N PRO A 28 5.83 12.79 9.48
CA PRO A 28 4.80 13.55 8.80
C PRO A 28 3.77 12.62 8.16
N ASP A 29 2.49 12.98 8.28
CA ASP A 29 1.36 12.16 7.81
C ASP A 29 1.51 11.73 6.35
N HIS A 30 2.05 12.60 5.50
CA HIS A 30 2.32 12.30 4.10
C HIS A 30 3.32 11.14 3.91
N LEU A 31 4.39 11.11 4.70
CA LEU A 31 5.40 10.05 4.60
C LEU A 31 4.85 8.71 5.11
N MET A 32 4.13 8.73 6.24
CA MET A 32 3.45 7.53 6.73
C MET A 32 2.39 7.03 5.77
N GLY A 33 1.65 7.94 5.15
CA GLY A 33 0.63 7.59 4.17
C GLY A 33 1.23 6.86 2.97
N ILE A 34 2.27 7.45 2.36
CA ILE A 34 2.99 6.81 1.24
C ILE A 34 3.54 5.45 1.67
N TYR A 35 4.18 5.39 2.83
CA TYR A 35 4.81 4.16 3.32
C TYR A 35 3.78 3.04 3.51
N THR A 36 2.70 3.29 4.26
CA THR A 36 1.64 2.30 4.51
C THR A 36 0.91 1.89 3.23
N GLY A 37 0.61 2.85 2.34
CA GLY A 37 0.00 2.56 1.03
C GLY A 37 0.93 1.80 0.07
N ALA A 38 2.25 1.93 0.23
CA ALA A 38 3.24 1.23 -0.59
C ALA A 38 3.56 -0.19 -0.10
N THR A 39 3.53 -0.45 1.22
CA THR A 39 3.97 -1.73 1.79
C THR A 39 2.85 -2.75 1.93
N ILE A 40 1.65 -2.33 2.36
CA ILE A 40 0.51 -3.26 2.53
C ILE A 40 -0.09 -3.60 1.17
N HIS A 41 -0.30 -4.89 0.95
CA HIS A 41 -0.74 -5.42 -0.35
C HIS A 41 -2.25 -5.39 -0.55
N GLU A 42 -3.05 -5.52 0.51
CA GLU A 42 -4.52 -5.47 0.42
C GLU A 42 -5.09 -4.08 0.72
N VAL A 43 -6.03 -3.62 -0.10
CA VAL A 43 -6.63 -2.27 0.05
C VAL A 43 -7.37 -2.13 1.38
N ALA A 44 -8.12 -3.15 1.79
CA ALA A 44 -8.86 -3.13 3.05
C ALA A 44 -7.93 -2.98 4.27
N GLN A 45 -6.79 -3.67 4.26
CA GLN A 45 -5.78 -3.58 5.31
C GLN A 45 -5.09 -2.21 5.32
N VAL A 46 -4.82 -1.60 4.15
CA VAL A 46 -4.30 -0.22 4.05
C VAL A 46 -5.28 0.76 4.69
N VAL A 47 -6.55 0.69 4.32
CA VAL A 47 -7.59 1.59 4.86
C VAL A 47 -7.68 1.43 6.37
N ALA A 48 -7.73 0.21 6.87
CA ALA A 48 -7.87 -0.04 8.30
C ALA A 48 -6.63 0.41 9.10
N ALA A 49 -5.41 0.16 8.60
CA ALA A 49 -4.17 0.60 9.24
C ALA A 49 -4.03 2.13 9.25
N SER A 50 -4.28 2.76 8.10
CA SER A 50 -4.11 4.20 7.95
C SER A 50 -5.15 5.02 8.69
N HIS A 51 -6.39 4.53 8.77
CA HIS A 51 -7.45 5.14 9.56
C HIS A 51 -7.11 5.17 11.05
N ALA A 52 -6.42 4.13 11.56
CA ALA A 52 -5.95 4.11 12.94
C ALA A 52 -4.82 5.11 13.23
N MET A 53 -4.20 5.70 12.19
CA MET A 53 -3.14 6.73 12.31
C MET A 53 -3.64 8.16 12.08
N GLY A 54 -4.89 8.34 11.64
CA GLY A 54 -5.51 9.65 11.39
C GLY A 54 -5.89 9.90 9.93
N GLU A 55 -6.79 10.87 9.71
CA GLU A 55 -7.32 11.17 8.38
C GLU A 55 -6.26 11.68 7.40
N GLY A 56 -5.28 12.45 7.89
CA GLY A 56 -4.16 12.96 7.08
C GLY A 56 -3.33 11.83 6.45
N VAL A 57 -3.09 10.76 7.21
CA VAL A 57 -2.37 9.56 6.75
C VAL A 57 -3.25 8.72 5.81
N THR A 58 -4.53 8.60 6.14
CA THR A 58 -5.51 7.78 5.40
C THR A 58 -5.65 8.21 3.95
N GLY A 59 -5.85 9.51 3.70
CA GLY A 59 -6.01 10.03 2.35
C GLY A 59 -4.79 9.70 1.48
N VAL A 60 -3.58 9.96 1.99
CA VAL A 60 -2.34 9.72 1.26
C VAL A 60 -2.09 8.22 1.05
N ALA A 61 -2.37 7.38 2.04
CA ALA A 61 -2.19 5.93 1.92
C ALA A 61 -3.12 5.30 0.87
N VAL A 62 -4.39 5.67 0.89
CA VAL A 62 -5.39 5.15 -0.06
C VAL A 62 -5.08 5.61 -1.47
N ILE A 63 -4.75 6.90 -1.67
CA ILE A 63 -4.37 7.42 -2.99
C ILE A 63 -3.15 6.66 -3.51
N THR A 64 -2.09 6.55 -2.71
CA THR A 64 -0.86 5.83 -3.10
C THR A 64 -1.15 4.40 -3.53
N LYS A 65 -2.02 3.70 -2.78
CA LYS A 65 -2.39 2.32 -3.06
C LYS A 65 -3.18 2.19 -4.36
N LEU A 66 -4.21 3.03 -4.53
CA LEU A 66 -5.09 3.00 -5.70
C LEU A 66 -4.37 3.44 -6.97
N THR A 67 -3.47 4.43 -6.90
CA THR A 67 -2.64 4.83 -8.04
C THR A 67 -1.82 3.65 -8.56
N ARG A 68 -1.20 2.85 -7.67
CA ARG A 68 -0.44 1.66 -8.11
C ARG A 68 -1.34 0.61 -8.75
N VAL A 69 -2.50 0.33 -8.15
CA VAL A 69 -3.47 -0.63 -8.70
C VAL A 69 -3.93 -0.19 -10.09
N LEU A 70 -4.25 1.10 -10.27
CA LEU A 70 -4.66 1.66 -11.54
C LEU A 70 -3.52 1.60 -12.58
N LEU A 71 -2.27 1.87 -12.18
CA LEU A 71 -1.11 1.87 -13.06
C LEU A 71 -0.67 0.47 -13.53
N LEU A 72 -1.08 -0.60 -12.86
CA LEU A 72 -0.78 -1.96 -13.32
C LEU A 72 -1.45 -2.25 -14.67
N ALA A 73 -2.69 -1.82 -14.89
CA ALA A 73 -3.40 -2.03 -16.16
C ALA A 73 -2.68 -1.40 -17.37
N PRO A 74 -2.37 -0.08 -17.40
CA PRO A 74 -1.63 0.52 -18.51
C PRO A 74 -0.22 -0.04 -18.64
N PHE A 75 0.47 -0.35 -17.53
CA PHE A 75 1.79 -0.96 -17.58
C PHE A 75 1.77 -2.33 -18.28
N LEU A 76 0.81 -3.19 -17.94
CA LEU A 76 0.65 -4.51 -18.57
C LEU A 76 0.30 -4.41 -20.05
N ILE A 77 -0.51 -3.42 -20.46
CA ILE A 77 -0.84 -3.19 -21.87
C ILE A 77 0.42 -2.80 -22.66
N VAL A 78 1.19 -1.83 -22.15
CA VAL A 78 2.44 -1.37 -22.79
C VAL A 78 3.44 -2.52 -22.89
N LEU A 79 3.59 -3.29 -21.81
CA LEU A 79 4.49 -4.45 -21.76
C LEU A 79 4.07 -5.54 -22.77
N SER A 80 2.77 -5.82 -22.88
CA SER A 80 2.24 -6.82 -23.81
C SER A 80 2.52 -6.44 -25.28
N VAL A 81 2.30 -5.16 -25.65
CA VAL A 81 2.61 -4.66 -27.00
C VAL A 81 4.12 -4.72 -27.28
N PHE A 82 4.95 -4.39 -26.30
CA PHE A 82 6.41 -4.44 -26.44
C PHE A 82 6.92 -5.87 -26.65
N LEU A 83 6.38 -6.85 -25.91
CA LEU A 83 6.75 -8.26 -26.06
C LEU A 83 6.28 -8.85 -27.39
N GLN A 84 5.06 -8.51 -27.84
CA GLN A 84 4.54 -8.93 -29.16
C GLN A 84 5.36 -8.40 -30.33
N ARG A 85 6.03 -7.25 -30.18
CA ARG A 85 6.94 -6.71 -31.20
C ARG A 85 8.30 -7.41 -31.26
N LYS A 86 8.66 -8.19 -30.24
CA LYS A 86 9.96 -8.87 -30.13
C LYS A 86 9.90 -10.34 -30.59
N ASN A 87 8.71 -10.93 -30.68
CA ASN A 87 8.45 -12.21 -31.35
C ASN A 87 8.05 -11.97 -32.81
#